data_AF-A0A060YXS9-F1
#
_entry.id   AF-A0A060YXS9-F1
#
_cell.length_a   1.000
_cell.length_b   1.000
_cell.length_c   1.000
_cell.angle_alpha   90.00
_cell.angle_beta   90.00
_cell.angle_gamma   90.00
#
_symmetry.space_group_name_H-M   'P 1'
#
loop_
_entity.id
_entity.type
_entity.pdbx_description
1 polymer ?
#
loop_
_entity_poly.entity_id
_entity_poly.type
_entity_poly.pdbx_seq_one_letter_code
_entity_poly.pdbx_strand_id
1 'polypeptide(L)'
;MFMVAFYGCLLAELIPVPIEVPLTRKDAGSQQIGFLLGSCGVTLALTTDACQKGLPKAQTGEVVTFKGWPRLLWFVTDGKHVVKPPKDWHPTIREANNEIAYIEVSTIYILFSSLVWR
;
A
#
# COMPACT_ATOMS: atom_id res chain seq x y z
N MET A 1 7.68 7.67 6.22
CA MET A 1 7.26 6.26 6.06
C MET A 1 7.42 5.71 4.66
N PHE A 2 6.82 6.29 3.60
CA PHE A 2 6.73 5.67 2.25
C PHE A 2 7.95 4.83 1.81
N MET A 3 9.16 5.42 1.79
CA MET A 3 10.40 4.71 1.42
C MET A 3 10.64 3.41 2.21
N VAL A 4 10.36 3.40 3.52
CA VAL A 4 10.55 2.22 4.38
C VAL A 4 9.57 1.10 4.01
N ALA A 5 8.33 1.44 3.69
CA ALA A 5 7.35 0.47 3.20
C ALA A 5 7.75 -0.02 1.79
N PHE A 6 8.14 0.89 0.89
CA PHE A 6 8.57 0.59 -0.47
C PHE A 6 9.74 -0.40 -0.51
N TYR A 7 10.86 -0.08 0.16
CA TYR A 7 11.99 -1.01 0.28
C TYR A 7 11.64 -2.26 1.09
N GLY A 8 10.72 -2.16 2.06
CA GLY A 8 10.20 -3.32 2.80
C GLY A 8 9.51 -4.35 1.90
N CYS A 9 8.75 -3.91 0.89
CA CYS A 9 8.20 -4.81 -0.12
C CYS A 9 9.30 -5.43 -0.99
N LEU A 10 10.27 -4.65 -1.47
CA LEU A 10 11.36 -5.18 -2.31
C LEU A 10 12.21 -6.23 -1.57
N LEU A 11 12.50 -6.01 -0.29
CA LEU A 11 13.21 -6.97 0.57
C LEU A 11 12.37 -8.19 1.00
N ALA A 12 11.06 -8.17 0.71
CA ALA A 12 10.14 -9.29 0.88
C ALA A 12 9.75 -9.94 -0.46
N GLU A 13 10.44 -9.59 -1.56
CA GLU A 13 10.18 -10.02 -2.94
C GLU A 13 8.77 -9.66 -3.48
N LEU A 14 8.12 -8.68 -2.85
CA LEU A 14 6.80 -8.16 -3.25
C LEU A 14 6.95 -7.00 -4.23
N ILE A 15 6.10 -6.96 -5.25
CA ILE A 15 5.99 -5.81 -6.17
C ILE A 15 5.06 -4.75 -5.55
N PRO A 16 5.56 -3.57 -5.15
CA PRO A 16 4.70 -2.50 -4.67
C PRO A 16 4.02 -1.75 -5.81
N VAL A 17 2.74 -1.43 -5.60
CA VAL A 17 1.99 -0.41 -6.34
C VAL A 17 1.77 0.79 -5.41
N PRO A 18 2.54 1.90 -5.56
CA PRO A 18 2.28 3.14 -4.85
C PRO A 18 0.96 3.77 -5.32
N ILE A 19 0.10 4.16 -4.37
CA ILE A 19 -1.13 4.91 -4.69
C ILE A 19 -1.35 6.06 -3.70
N GLU A 20 -1.94 7.14 -4.21
CA GLU A 20 -2.76 8.03 -3.38
C GLU A 20 -4.09 7.31 -3.07
N VAL A 21 -4.61 7.45 -1.84
CA VAL A 21 -5.89 6.85 -1.46
C VAL A 21 -6.95 7.94 -1.36
N PRO A 22 -8.12 7.80 -2.01
CA PRO A 22 -9.22 8.74 -1.92
C PRO A 22 -9.59 9.12 -0.48
N LEU A 23 -9.31 10.37 -0.12
CA LEU A 23 -9.70 10.96 1.16
C LEU A 23 -11.23 11.18 1.27
N THR A 24 -11.97 11.04 0.17
CA THR A 24 -13.43 11.12 0.15
C THR A 24 -14.07 9.89 -0.52
N ARG A 25 -15.35 9.64 -0.22
CA ARG A 25 -16.12 8.53 -0.82
C ARG A 25 -16.56 8.79 -2.28
N LYS A 26 -16.23 9.95 -2.86
CA LYS A 26 -16.65 10.38 -4.21
C LYS A 26 -15.50 11.01 -5.02
N ASP A 27 -14.30 10.50 -4.84
CA ASP A 27 -13.18 10.87 -5.69
C ASP A 27 -13.34 10.33 -7.12
N ALA A 28 -12.93 11.13 -8.13
CA ALA A 28 -13.08 10.79 -9.54
C ALA A 28 -12.01 9.82 -10.08
N GLY A 29 -10.79 9.86 -9.53
CA GLY A 29 -9.70 8.93 -9.87
C GLY A 29 -9.88 7.55 -9.23
N SER A 30 -10.68 7.45 -8.15
CA SER A 30 -10.96 6.21 -7.41
C SER A 30 -11.25 5.00 -8.30
N GLN A 31 -12.03 5.13 -9.37
CA GLN A 31 -12.34 3.99 -10.24
C GLN A 31 -11.14 3.52 -11.08
N GLN A 32 -10.24 4.43 -11.50
CA GLN A 32 -9.02 4.08 -12.22
C GLN A 32 -8.04 3.35 -11.30
N ILE A 33 -7.91 3.81 -10.05
CA ILE A 33 -7.10 3.14 -9.02
C ILE A 33 -7.67 1.74 -8.76
N GLY A 34 -8.99 1.60 -8.58
CA GLY A 34 -9.63 0.30 -8.37
C GLY A 34 -9.36 -0.70 -9.50
N PHE A 35 -9.39 -0.23 -10.76
CA PHE A 35 -9.04 -1.04 -11.93
C PHE A 35 -7.56 -1.47 -11.93
N LEU A 36 -6.64 -0.57 -11.60
CA LEU A 36 -5.21 -0.90 -11.46
C LEU A 36 -5.01 -1.98 -10.39
N LEU A 37 -5.55 -1.78 -9.18
CA LEU A 37 -5.37 -2.70 -8.07
C LEU A 37 -5.95 -4.09 -8.37
N GLY A 38 -7.11 -4.15 -9.03
CA GLY A 38 -7.69 -5.40 -9.53
C GLY A 38 -6.82 -6.07 -10.60
N SER A 39 -6.26 -5.30 -11.52
CA SER A 39 -5.37 -5.81 -12.60
C SER A 39 -4.02 -6.31 -12.08
N CYS A 40 -3.49 -5.66 -11.03
CA CYS A 40 -2.30 -6.11 -10.31
C CYS A 40 -2.59 -7.29 -9.35
N GLY A 41 -3.86 -7.62 -9.09
CA GLY A 41 -4.29 -8.72 -8.22
C GLY A 41 -4.16 -8.45 -6.72
N VAL A 42 -4.13 -7.18 -6.31
CA VAL A 42 -3.73 -6.78 -4.96
C VAL A 42 -4.77 -7.08 -3.89
N THR A 43 -4.31 -7.62 -2.75
CA THR A 43 -5.12 -7.95 -1.55
C THR A 43 -4.73 -7.15 -0.30
N LEU A 44 -3.70 -6.30 -0.38
CA LEU A 44 -2.90 -5.80 0.76
C LEU A 44 -2.65 -4.30 0.55
N ALA A 45 -2.95 -3.45 1.55
CA ALA A 45 -2.50 -2.06 1.60
C ALA A 45 -1.68 -1.76 2.87
N LEU A 46 -0.39 -1.49 2.70
CA LEU A 46 0.45 -0.91 3.74
C LEU A 46 0.13 0.59 3.88
N THR A 47 -0.04 1.05 5.12
CA THR A 47 -0.35 2.45 5.45
C THR A 47 0.25 2.83 6.82
N THR A 48 -0.06 4.01 7.35
CA THR A 48 0.32 4.45 8.71
C THR A 48 -0.91 4.78 9.54
N ASP A 49 -0.79 4.84 10.87
CA ASP A 49 -1.88 5.16 11.80
C ASP A 49 -2.50 6.54 11.47
N ALA A 50 -1.64 7.54 11.23
CA ALA A 50 -2.06 8.89 10.85
C ALA A 50 -2.82 8.90 9.52
N CYS A 51 -2.31 8.18 8.51
CA CYS A 51 -2.93 8.14 7.18
C CYS A 51 -4.23 7.31 7.19
N GLN A 52 -4.25 6.15 7.85
CA GLN A 52 -5.44 5.29 7.98
C GLN A 52 -6.58 5.97 8.76
N LYS A 53 -6.28 6.92 9.66
CA LYS A 53 -7.27 7.77 10.33
C LYS A 53 -7.90 8.82 9.42
N GLY A 54 -7.17 9.28 8.39
CA GLY A 54 -7.69 10.19 7.37
C GLY A 54 -8.60 9.50 6.33
N LEU A 55 -8.57 8.16 6.24
CA LEU A 55 -9.38 7.42 5.27
C LEU A 55 -10.86 7.33 5.68
N PRO A 56 -11.82 7.42 4.72
CA PRO A 56 -13.24 7.26 5.01
C PRO A 56 -13.56 5.94 5.73
N LYS A 57 -14.25 6.04 6.87
CA LYS A 57 -14.62 4.89 7.71
C LYS A 57 -16.07 4.43 7.50
N ALA A 58 -16.33 3.16 7.80
CA ALA A 58 -17.65 2.60 8.02
C ALA A 58 -18.14 2.89 9.47
N GLN A 59 -19.40 2.56 9.78
CA GLN A 59 -19.92 2.65 11.15
C GLN A 59 -19.20 1.70 12.13
N THR A 60 -18.54 0.65 11.62
CA THR A 60 -17.68 -0.27 12.39
C THR A 60 -16.30 0.31 12.73
N GLY A 61 -15.94 1.50 12.24
CA GLY A 61 -14.60 2.10 12.40
C GLY A 61 -13.54 1.57 11.42
N GLU A 62 -13.85 0.52 10.65
CA GLU A 62 -13.01 0.02 9.57
C GLU A 62 -12.96 0.99 8.38
N VAL A 63 -11.91 0.93 7.57
CA VAL A 63 -11.85 1.69 6.29
C VAL A 63 -12.89 1.13 5.34
N VAL A 64 -13.66 2.00 4.66
CA VAL A 64 -14.65 1.53 3.67
C VAL A 64 -13.97 0.82 2.51
N THR A 65 -14.64 -0.18 1.94
CA THR A 65 -14.28 -0.66 0.59
C THR A 65 -14.69 0.41 -0.41
N PHE A 66 -13.71 0.98 -1.13
CA PHE A 66 -13.98 1.95 -2.20
C PHE A 66 -14.67 1.27 -3.39
N LYS A 67 -15.55 1.99 -4.09
CA LYS A 67 -16.36 1.41 -5.17
C LYS A 67 -15.46 0.98 -6.33
N GLY A 68 -15.48 -0.30 -6.68
CA GLY A 68 -14.68 -0.86 -7.78
C GLY A 68 -13.24 -1.19 -7.41
N TRP A 69 -12.85 -1.10 -6.14
CA TRP A 69 -11.56 -1.61 -5.64
C TRP A 69 -11.68 -3.09 -5.25
N PRO A 70 -10.59 -3.87 -5.29
CA PRO A 70 -10.52 -5.15 -4.60
C PRO A 70 -10.67 -4.97 -3.08
N ARG A 71 -10.99 -6.06 -2.36
CA ARG A 71 -11.00 -6.05 -0.89
C ARG A 71 -9.56 -6.04 -0.37
N LEU A 72 -9.15 -4.92 0.23
CA LEU A 72 -7.81 -4.74 0.77
C LEU A 72 -7.76 -5.04 2.29
N LEU A 73 -6.75 -5.80 2.69
CA LEU A 73 -6.30 -5.92 4.08
C LEU A 73 -5.39 -4.73 4.40
N TRP A 74 -5.81 -3.87 5.32
CA TRP A 74 -5.06 -2.68 5.71
C TRP A 74 -4.05 -2.99 6.83
N PHE A 75 -2.76 -2.86 6.54
CA PHE A 75 -1.68 -3.08 7.50
C PHE A 75 -1.04 -1.75 7.93
N VAL A 76 -0.98 -1.51 9.23
CA VAL A 76 -0.51 -0.24 9.81
C VAL A 76 0.97 -0.37 10.22
N THR A 77 1.85 0.16 9.36
CA THR A 77 3.32 -0.03 9.43
C THR A 77 4.02 0.61 10.64
N ASP A 78 3.36 1.52 11.33
CA ASP A 78 3.76 2.16 12.60
C ASP A 78 2.83 1.79 13.77
N GLY A 79 1.97 0.78 13.58
CA GLY A 79 1.04 0.32 14.60
C GLY A 79 1.77 -0.34 15.78
N LYS A 80 1.18 -0.26 16.99
CA LYS A 80 1.74 -0.79 18.24
C LYS A 80 2.06 -2.31 18.23
N HIS A 81 1.58 -3.03 17.23
CA HIS A 81 1.76 -4.47 17.04
C HIS A 81 2.87 -4.84 16.05
N VAL A 82 3.52 -3.85 15.41
CA VAL A 82 4.67 -4.08 14.53
C VAL A 82 5.90 -4.43 15.40
N VAL A 83 6.19 -5.72 15.48
CA VAL A 83 7.33 -6.25 16.23
C VAL A 83 8.64 -5.86 15.52
N LYS A 84 9.65 -5.43 16.27
CA LYS A 84 11.00 -5.21 15.71
C LYS A 84 11.57 -6.54 15.22
N PRO A 85 12.28 -6.58 14.08
CA PRO A 85 12.95 -7.79 13.64
C PRO A 85 13.98 -8.27 14.69
N PRO A 86 14.26 -9.59 14.77
CA PRO A 86 15.33 -10.15 15.59
C PRO A 86 16.69 -9.46 15.36
N LYS A 87 17.58 -9.47 16.35
CA LYS A 87 18.92 -8.83 16.24
C LYS A 87 19.81 -9.51 15.18
N ASP A 88 19.54 -10.77 14.93
CA ASP A 88 20.16 -11.70 14.00
C ASP A 88 19.41 -11.79 12.66
N TRP A 89 18.32 -11.03 12.49
CA TRP A 89 17.64 -10.94 11.20
C TRP A 89 18.46 -10.13 10.21
N HIS A 90 18.68 -10.72 9.04
CA HIS A 90 19.32 -10.09 7.89
C HIS A 90 18.35 -10.19 6.70
N PRO A 91 18.18 -9.12 5.90
CA PRO A 91 17.35 -9.21 4.70
C PRO A 91 18.02 -10.10 3.66
N THR A 92 17.22 -10.89 2.93
CA THR A 92 17.67 -11.51 1.69
C THR A 92 17.82 -10.43 0.63
N ILE A 93 19.06 -10.07 0.30
CA ILE A 93 19.36 -9.13 -0.78
C ILE A 93 19.47 -9.94 -2.08
N ARG A 94 18.47 -9.82 -2.96
CA ARG A 94 18.56 -10.39 -4.32
C ARG A 94 19.64 -9.64 -5.12
N GLU A 95 20.35 -10.35 -5.98
CA GLU A 95 21.22 -9.72 -6.98
C GLU A 95 20.38 -8.96 -8.02
N ALA A 96 20.99 -7.96 -8.67
CA ALA A 96 20.30 -7.15 -9.67
C ALA A 96 19.90 -7.99 -10.89
N ASN A 97 18.62 -7.94 -11.26
CA ASN A 97 18.04 -8.68 -12.37
C ASN A 97 17.06 -7.80 -13.18
N ASN A 98 16.46 -8.38 -14.23
CA ASN A 98 15.51 -7.68 -15.11
C ASN A 98 14.03 -7.93 -14.74
N GLU A 99 13.73 -8.29 -13.48
CA GLU A 99 12.35 -8.46 -13.03
C GLU A 99 11.66 -7.12 -12.71
N ILE A 100 10.34 -7.12 -12.61
CA ILE A 100 9.55 -5.89 -12.33
C ILE A 100 9.73 -5.51 -10.87
N ALA A 101 10.52 -4.47 -10.61
CA ALA A 101 10.76 -3.97 -9.26
C ALA A 101 9.52 -3.28 -8.65
N TYR A 102 8.79 -2.44 -9.41
CA TYR A 102 7.58 -1.74 -8.95
C TYR A 102 6.69 -1.34 -10.13
N ILE A 103 5.47 -0.88 -9.85
CA ILE A 103 4.53 -0.33 -10.85
C ILE A 103 4.10 1.06 -10.39
N GLU A 104 4.44 2.09 -11.15
CA GLU A 104 3.95 3.45 -10.95
C GLU A 104 2.82 3.83 -11.93
N VAL A 105 1.98 4.79 -11.50
CA VAL A 105 1.02 5.48 -12.38
C VAL A 105 1.56 6.87 -12.64
N SER A 106 1.73 7.24 -13.90
CA SER A 106 2.15 8.60 -14.31
C SER A 106 1.01 9.61 -14.14
N THR A 107 0.66 9.92 -12.90
CA THR A 107 -0.12 11.10 -12.50
C THR A 107 0.72 11.90 -11.51
N ILE A 108 0.81 13.20 -11.74
CA ILE A 108 1.71 14.10 -11.00
C ILE A 108 1.24 14.16 -9.53
N TYR A 109 2.19 14.35 -8.60
CA TYR A 109 2.00 14.47 -7.14
C TYR A 109 1.86 13.16 -6.33
N ILE A 110 2.86 12.27 -6.38
CA ILE A 110 3.00 11.20 -5.37
C ILE A 110 3.41 11.82 -4.01
N LEU A 111 2.43 12.26 -3.23
CA LEU A 111 2.59 12.73 -1.85
C LEU A 111 1.53 12.07 -0.97
N PHE A 112 1.96 11.12 -0.14
CA PHE A 112 1.13 10.25 0.72
C PHE A 112 0.27 9.22 -0.05
N SER A 113 0.03 8.00 0.43
CA SER A 113 0.60 7.30 1.61
C SER A 113 0.34 5.79 1.68
N SER A 114 -0.12 5.13 0.59
CA SER A 114 -0.36 3.69 0.64
C SER A 114 0.43 2.93 -0.42
N LEU A 115 0.90 1.77 -0.02
CA LEU A 115 1.75 0.89 -0.82
C LEU A 115 1.10 -0.48 -0.85
N VAL A 116 0.76 -0.92 -2.05
CA VAL A 116 -0.36 -1.84 -2.25
C VAL A 116 0.18 -3.01 -3.06
N TRP A 117 0.29 -4.20 -2.45
CA TRP A 117 1.21 -5.26 -2.88
C TRP A 117 0.52 -6.45 -3.55
N ARG A 118 1.18 -7.05 -4.55
CA ARG A 118 0.72 -8.27 -5.25
C ARG A 118 1.10 -9.54 -4.49
#